data_AF-A0A1W1C8J9-F1
#
_entry.id   AF-A0A1W1C8J9-F1
#
_cell.length_a   1.000
_cell.length_b   1.000
_cell.length_c   1.000
_cell.angle_alpha   90.00
_cell.angle_beta   90.00
_cell.angle_gamma   90.00
#
_symmetry.space_group_name_H-M   'P 1'
#
loop_
_entity.id
_entity.type
_entity.pdbx_description
1 polymer ?
#
loop_
_entity_poly.entity_id
_entity_poly.type
_entity_poly.pdbx_seq_one_letter_code
_entity_poly.pdbx_strand_id
1 'polypeptide(L)'
;MKKILILVAISSSVLFAESEATVNQKAIMQDMEVSLAVIQKGFLYNDGALVKGGVASLQKSVKHIEPPSKADEEILGKGNTYSYKYAKRQSARISMLSQDILDSYEKGENYSAMNKYKETLKQCLACHKKIRRW
;
A
#
# COMPACT_ATOMS: atom_id res chain seq x y z
N MET A 1 -37.26 -36.61 49.26
CA MET A 1 -38.25 -35.81 48.49
C MET A 1 -37.57 -34.53 48.03
N LYS A 2 -37.76 -34.16 46.74
CA LYS A 2 -37.40 -32.88 46.06
C LYS A 2 -35.89 -32.59 46.01
N LYS A 3 -35.16 -33.00 44.96
CA LYS A 3 -35.03 -32.33 43.64
C LYS A 3 -35.02 -30.80 43.76
N ILE A 4 -33.87 -30.18 43.48
CA ILE A 4 -33.71 -29.13 42.47
C ILE A 4 -32.19 -28.94 42.22
N LEU A 5 -31.80 -29.34 41.00
CA LEU A 5 -30.60 -28.91 40.30
C LEU A 5 -30.79 -27.45 39.88
N ILE A 6 -29.82 -26.58 40.15
CA ILE A 6 -29.63 -25.37 39.33
C ILE A 6 -28.14 -25.26 39.02
N LEU A 7 -27.79 -25.71 37.80
CA LEU A 7 -26.58 -25.31 37.11
C LEU A 7 -26.67 -23.80 36.85
N VAL A 8 -25.67 -23.04 37.28
CA VAL A 8 -25.37 -21.73 36.70
C VAL A 8 -24.06 -21.88 35.95
N ALA A 9 -24.14 -22.41 34.73
CA ALA A 9 -23.08 -22.30 33.76
C ALA A 9 -23.06 -20.85 33.27
N ILE A 10 -22.19 -20.04 33.85
CA ILE A 10 -21.84 -18.73 33.28
C ILE A 10 -20.97 -19.04 32.06
N SER A 11 -21.61 -19.29 30.94
CA SER A 11 -20.96 -19.24 29.63
C SER A 11 -20.64 -17.77 29.36
N SER A 12 -19.49 -17.33 29.88
CA SER A 12 -18.81 -16.13 29.41
C SER A 12 -18.49 -16.35 27.94
N SER A 13 -19.45 -16.04 27.08
CA SER A 13 -19.25 -15.83 25.67
C SER A 13 -18.30 -14.64 25.59
N VAL A 14 -17.00 -14.95 25.56
CA VAL A 14 -15.98 -14.01 25.16
C VAL A 14 -16.35 -13.68 23.73
N LEU A 15 -17.04 -12.56 23.55
CA LEU A 15 -17.21 -11.93 22.27
C LEU A 15 -15.79 -11.60 21.81
N PHE A 16 -15.20 -12.50 21.03
CA PHE A 16 -14.12 -12.13 20.14
C PHE A 16 -14.75 -11.15 19.16
N ALA A 17 -14.73 -9.87 19.53
CA ALA A 17 -14.76 -8.80 18.56
C ALA A 17 -13.53 -9.02 17.71
N GLU A 18 -13.71 -9.71 16.58
CA GLU A 18 -12.74 -9.78 15.51
C GLU A 18 -12.56 -8.33 15.05
N SER A 19 -11.59 -7.63 15.63
CA SER A 19 -11.24 -6.30 15.19
C SER A 19 -10.80 -6.47 13.74
N GLU A 20 -11.63 -6.06 12.78
CA GLU A 20 -11.24 -5.94 11.39
C GLU A 20 -9.84 -5.35 11.35
N ALA A 21 -8.87 -6.09 10.81
CA ALA A 21 -7.48 -5.69 10.78
C ALA A 21 -7.39 -4.31 10.15
N THR A 22 -7.22 -3.27 10.99
CA THR A 22 -7.14 -1.89 10.52
C THR A 22 -5.90 -1.79 9.64
N VAL A 23 -6.10 -1.49 8.36
CA VAL A 23 -5.01 -1.32 7.38
C VAL A 23 -4.00 -0.32 7.94
N ASN A 24 -2.77 -0.78 8.23
CA ASN A 24 -1.73 0.07 8.79
C ASN A 24 -1.07 0.90 7.68
N GLN A 25 -1.63 2.09 7.46
CA GLN A 25 -1.24 2.99 6.38
C GLN A 25 0.15 3.61 6.56
N LYS A 26 0.66 3.66 7.80
CA LYS A 26 2.06 4.03 8.03
C LYS A 26 2.99 2.92 7.53
N ALA A 27 2.71 1.67 7.89
CA ALA A 27 3.50 0.52 7.45
C ALA A 27 3.53 0.41 5.91
N ILE A 28 2.38 0.56 5.24
CA ILE A 28 2.32 0.52 3.76
C ILE A 28 3.25 1.57 3.12
N MET A 29 3.32 2.76 3.71
CA MET A 29 4.16 3.83 3.17
C MET A 29 5.64 3.57 3.42
N GLN A 30 5.99 2.97 4.56
CA GLN A 30 7.35 2.51 4.84
C GLN A 30 7.73 1.40 3.86
N ASP A 31 6.85 0.44 3.59
CA ASP A 31 7.12 -0.62 2.62
C ASP A 31 7.35 -0.08 1.21
N MET A 32 6.60 0.94 0.80
CA MET A 32 6.82 1.62 -0.49
C MET A 32 8.15 2.39 -0.52
N GLU A 33 8.50 3.07 0.56
CA GLU A 33 9.79 3.77 0.68
C GLU A 33 10.97 2.80 0.56
N VAL A 34 10.94 1.71 1.33
CA VAL A 34 11.94 0.63 1.26
C VAL A 34 12.01 0.05 -0.15
N SER A 35 10.87 -0.19 -0.79
CA SER A 35 10.83 -0.71 -2.17
C SER A 35 11.51 0.24 -3.16
N LEU A 36 11.26 1.55 -3.06
CA LEU A 36 11.92 2.56 -3.90
C LEU A 36 13.43 2.64 -3.64
N ALA A 37 13.86 2.52 -2.38
CA ALA A 37 15.27 2.48 -2.02
C ALA A 37 15.97 1.22 -2.57
N VAL A 38 15.29 0.07 -2.54
CA VAL A 38 15.79 -1.19 -3.11
C VAL A 38 15.95 -1.10 -4.63
N ILE A 39 14.97 -0.51 -5.33
CA ILE A 39 15.06 -0.28 -6.79
C ILE A 39 16.27 0.62 -7.10
N GLN A 40 16.42 1.75 -6.39
CA GLN A 40 17.55 2.65 -6.56
C GLN A 40 18.88 1.94 -6.32
N LYS A 41 18.95 1.15 -5.24
CA LYS A 41 20.11 0.33 -4.92
C LYS A 41 20.44 -0.62 -6.08
N GLY A 42 19.43 -1.29 -6.64
CA GLY A 42 19.59 -2.17 -7.80
C GLY A 42 20.21 -1.46 -9.01
N PHE A 43 19.76 -0.25 -9.33
CA PHE A 43 20.40 0.54 -10.39
C PHE A 43 21.85 0.92 -10.09
N LEU A 44 22.14 1.37 -8.86
CA LEU A 44 23.49 1.84 -8.49
C LEU A 44 24.52 0.70 -8.42
N TYR A 45 24.09 -0.53 -8.10
CA TYR A 45 24.94 -1.72 -8.06
C TYR A 45 24.86 -2.57 -9.34
N ASN A 46 24.07 -2.15 -10.33
CA ASN A 46 23.77 -2.95 -11.53
C ASN A 46 23.27 -4.37 -11.18
N ASP A 47 22.39 -4.45 -10.18
CA ASP A 47 21.83 -5.70 -9.65
C ASP A 47 20.36 -5.83 -10.06
N GLY A 48 20.12 -6.69 -11.05
CA GLY A 48 18.79 -6.96 -11.58
C GLY A 48 17.87 -7.67 -10.58
N ALA A 49 18.39 -8.42 -9.62
CA ALA A 49 17.57 -9.06 -8.59
C ALA A 49 16.99 -8.00 -7.64
N LEU A 50 17.79 -6.99 -7.28
CA LEU A 50 17.32 -5.85 -6.49
C LEU A 50 16.28 -5.02 -7.27
N VAL A 51 16.50 -4.74 -8.56
CA VAL A 51 15.51 -4.02 -9.38
C VAL A 51 14.18 -4.79 -9.44
N LYS A 52 14.22 -6.09 -9.76
CA LYS A 52 13.04 -6.96 -9.84
C LYS A 52 12.31 -7.10 -8.51
N GLY A 53 13.05 -7.39 -7.43
CA GLY A 53 12.49 -7.55 -6.09
C GLY A 53 11.90 -6.26 -5.53
N GLY A 54 12.54 -5.13 -5.80
CA GLY A 54 12.05 -3.81 -5.42
C GLY A 54 10.77 -3.43 -6.15
N VAL A 55 10.69 -3.65 -7.47
CA VAL A 55 9.45 -3.41 -8.23
C VAL A 55 8.31 -4.31 -7.75
N ALA A 56 8.56 -5.61 -7.56
CA ALA A 56 7.54 -6.54 -7.09
C ALA A 56 6.99 -6.12 -5.72
N SER A 57 7.87 -5.71 -4.80
CA SER A 57 7.49 -5.19 -3.49
C SER A 57 6.68 -3.89 -3.60
N LEU A 58 7.10 -2.96 -4.46
CA LEU A 58 6.38 -1.71 -4.69
C LEU A 58 4.97 -1.97 -5.24
N GLN A 59 4.84 -2.84 -6.24
CA GLN A 59 3.55 -3.22 -6.84
C GLN A 59 2.61 -3.90 -5.85
N LYS A 60 3.16 -4.66 -4.88
CA LYS A 60 2.37 -5.27 -3.80
C LYS A 60 1.85 -4.19 -2.85
N SER A 61 2.73 -3.31 -2.36
CA SER A 61 2.35 -2.29 -1.37
C SER A 61 1.46 -1.21 -1.94
N VAL A 62 1.69 -0.80 -3.19
CA VAL A 62 0.95 0.32 -3.81
C VAL A 62 -0.54 0.02 -3.98
N LYS A 63 -0.94 -1.25 -4.04
CA LYS A 63 -2.36 -1.67 -4.10
C LYS A 63 -3.15 -1.30 -2.85
N HIS A 64 -2.46 -1.01 -1.74
CA HIS A 64 -3.06 -0.75 -0.44
C HIS A 64 -3.02 0.73 -0.01
N ILE A 65 -2.57 1.64 -0.88
CA ILE A 65 -2.38 3.08 -0.54
C ILE A 65 -3.68 3.88 -0.40
N GLU A 66 -4.84 3.23 -0.58
CA GLU A 66 -6.13 3.89 -0.46
C GLU A 66 -6.27 4.53 0.94
N PRO A 67 -6.84 5.74 1.04
CA PRO A 67 -6.74 6.54 2.25
C PRO A 67 -7.42 5.87 3.46
N PRO A 68 -6.87 5.97 4.68
CA PRO A 68 -7.62 5.73 5.89
C PRO A 68 -8.29 7.03 6.37
N SER A 69 -9.60 7.02 6.57
CA SER A 69 -10.17 7.17 7.91
C SER A 69 -11.67 6.83 7.84
N LYS A 70 -12.18 6.09 8.83
CA LYS A 70 -13.63 5.83 8.98
C LYS A 70 -14.44 7.15 9.01
N ALA A 71 -13.83 8.24 9.48
CA ALA A 71 -14.45 9.57 9.55
C ALA A 71 -14.70 10.19 8.16
N ASP A 72 -13.78 10.00 7.20
CA ASP A 72 -13.98 10.44 5.80
C ASP A 72 -14.96 9.53 5.05
N GLU A 73 -15.04 8.25 5.43
CA GLU A 73 -16.00 7.27 4.87
C GLU A 73 -17.43 7.50 5.36
N GLU A 74 -17.63 7.86 6.63
CA GLU A 74 -18.94 8.16 7.24
C GLU A 74 -19.63 9.38 6.62
N ILE A 75 -18.86 10.42 6.24
CA ILE A 75 -19.41 11.68 5.73
C ILE A 75 -19.71 11.62 4.23
N LEU A 76 -18.91 10.89 3.44
CA LEU A 76 -18.91 11.01 1.98
C LEU A 76 -19.21 9.70 1.22
N GLY A 77 -19.26 8.57 1.92
CA GLY A 77 -19.42 7.24 1.33
C GLY A 77 -18.12 6.71 0.70
N LYS A 78 -17.88 5.39 0.86
CA LYS A 78 -16.73 4.70 0.26
C LYS A 78 -16.65 4.99 -1.24
N GLY A 79 -15.47 5.34 -1.73
CA GLY A 79 -15.20 5.48 -3.16
C GLY A 79 -15.58 6.80 -3.82
N ASN A 80 -16.32 7.70 -3.14
CA ASN A 80 -16.82 8.92 -3.79
C ASN A 80 -16.02 10.19 -3.48
N THR A 81 -15.06 10.13 -2.55
CA THR A 81 -14.21 11.29 -2.21
C THR A 81 -13.19 11.59 -3.30
N TYR A 82 -12.84 12.87 -3.46
CA TYR A 82 -11.75 13.29 -4.34
C TYR A 82 -10.44 12.59 -3.96
N SER A 83 -10.13 12.53 -2.67
CA SER A 83 -8.88 11.94 -2.15
C SER A 83 -8.78 10.46 -2.48
N TYR A 84 -9.86 9.70 -2.35
CA TYR A 84 -9.90 8.29 -2.72
C TYR A 84 -9.65 8.09 -4.22
N LYS A 85 -10.39 8.80 -5.07
CA LYS A 85 -10.25 8.70 -6.53
C LYS A 85 -8.83 9.11 -6.99
N TYR A 86 -8.26 10.13 -6.35
CA TYR A 86 -6.92 10.59 -6.64
C TYR A 86 -5.87 9.55 -6.21
N ALA A 87 -5.94 9.04 -4.97
CA ALA A 87 -5.02 8.02 -4.47
C ALA A 87 -5.06 6.74 -5.33
N LYS A 88 -6.25 6.28 -5.71
CA LYS A 88 -6.43 5.13 -6.62
C LYS A 88 -5.79 5.36 -7.98
N ARG A 89 -5.94 6.57 -8.56
CA ARG A 89 -5.27 6.94 -9.81
C ARG A 89 -3.76 6.95 -9.68
N GLN A 90 -3.23 7.48 -8.58
CA GLN A 90 -1.79 7.48 -8.31
C GLN A 90 -1.25 6.05 -8.14
N SER A 91 -1.98 5.18 -7.43
CA SER A 91 -1.65 3.76 -7.28
C SER A 91 -1.53 3.05 -8.62
N ALA A 92 -2.52 3.24 -9.49
CA ALA A 92 -2.50 2.67 -10.84
C ALA A 92 -1.32 3.21 -11.66
N ARG A 93 -1.03 4.52 -11.57
CA ARG A 93 0.08 5.13 -12.31
C ARG A 93 1.44 4.64 -11.83
N ILE A 94 1.64 4.54 -10.52
CA ILE A 94 2.86 3.97 -9.90
C ILE A 94 3.02 2.51 -10.33
N SER A 95 1.95 1.71 -10.32
CA SER A 95 2.00 0.32 -10.78
C SER A 95 2.45 0.21 -12.24
N MET A 96 1.86 0.99 -13.15
CA MET A 96 2.27 1.01 -14.56
C MET A 96 3.73 1.46 -14.73
N LEU A 97 4.13 2.56 -14.10
CA LEU A 97 5.51 3.05 -14.21
C LEU A 97 6.53 2.07 -13.61
N SER A 98 6.15 1.34 -12.56
CA SER A 98 7.01 0.30 -11.99
C SER A 98 7.17 -0.89 -12.92
N GLN A 99 6.15 -1.23 -13.72
CA GLN A 99 6.29 -2.22 -14.78
C GLN A 99 7.21 -1.71 -15.90
N ASP A 100 7.04 -0.46 -16.33
CA ASP A 100 7.91 0.17 -17.33
C ASP A 100 9.39 0.18 -16.91
N ILE A 101 9.68 0.27 -15.60
CA ILE A 101 11.04 0.14 -15.07
C ILE A 101 11.62 -1.23 -15.43
N LEU A 102 10.88 -2.31 -15.19
CA LEU A 102 11.33 -3.67 -15.50
C LEU A 102 11.50 -3.86 -16.99
N ASP A 103 10.50 -3.46 -17.77
CA ASP A 103 10.50 -3.66 -19.22
C ASP A 103 11.70 -2.97 -19.89
N SER A 104 12.06 -1.76 -19.46
CA SER A 104 13.27 -1.08 -19.95
C SER A 104 14.56 -1.70 -19.38
N TYR A 105 14.58 -2.08 -18.10
CA TYR A 105 15.77 -2.69 -17.51
C TYR A 105 16.13 -4.02 -18.18
N GLU A 106 15.14 -4.87 -18.46
CA GLU A 106 15.33 -6.17 -19.12
C GLU A 106 15.80 -6.05 -20.57
N LYS A 107 15.51 -4.92 -21.23
CA LYS A 107 16.03 -4.57 -22.56
C LYS A 107 17.45 -3.99 -22.52
N GLY A 108 18.03 -3.82 -21.33
CA GLY A 108 19.32 -3.13 -21.15
C GLY A 108 19.24 -1.62 -21.27
N GLU A 109 18.03 -1.03 -21.31
CA GLU A 109 17.79 0.40 -21.45
C GLU A 109 17.88 1.12 -20.08
N ASN A 110 19.02 1.01 -19.39
CA ASN A 110 19.18 1.45 -18.01
C ASN A 110 18.83 2.94 -17.78
N TYR A 111 19.17 3.82 -18.73
CA TYR A 111 18.78 5.24 -18.67
C TYR A 111 17.26 5.44 -18.75
N SER A 112 16.57 4.67 -19.61
CA SER A 112 15.11 4.69 -19.71
C SER A 112 14.47 4.19 -18.41
N ALA A 113 14.95 3.06 -17.89
CA ALA A 113 14.48 2.48 -16.63
C ALA A 113 14.66 3.45 -15.45
N MET A 114 15.80 4.13 -15.36
CA MET A 114 16.05 5.17 -14.34
C MET A 114 15.11 6.38 -14.49
N ASN A 115 14.82 6.80 -15.72
CA ASN A 115 13.84 7.86 -15.95
C ASN A 115 12.44 7.46 -15.50
N LYS A 116 12.02 6.20 -15.75
CA LYS A 116 10.75 5.67 -15.24
C LYS A 116 10.72 5.61 -13.71
N TYR A 117 11.82 5.24 -13.07
CA TYR A 117 11.97 5.32 -11.62
C TYR A 117 11.75 6.74 -11.08
N LYS A 118 12.37 7.74 -11.72
CA LYS A 118 12.14 9.15 -11.36
C LYS A 118 10.68 9.58 -11.54
N GLU A 119 10.02 9.15 -12.61
CA GLU A 119 8.60 9.42 -12.83
C GLU A 119 7.71 8.77 -11.77
N THR A 120 8.07 7.56 -11.31
CA THR A 120 7.41 6.90 -10.17
C THR A 120 7.53 7.74 -8.90
N LEU A 121 8.73 8.22 -8.57
CA LEU A 121 8.96 9.09 -7.41
C LEU A 121 8.13 10.39 -7.50
N LYS A 122 7.99 10.98 -8.69
CA LYS A 122 7.13 12.15 -8.90
C LYS A 122 5.67 11.86 -8.59
N GLN A 123 5.15 10.67 -8.88
CA GLN A 123 3.77 10.30 -8.51
C GLN A 123 3.60 10.21 -6.98
N CYS A 124 4.61 9.64 -6.29
CA CYS A 124 4.65 9.63 -4.84
C CYS A 124 4.51 11.06 -4.31
N LEU A 125 5.39 11.98 -4.74
CA LEU A 125 5.40 13.39 -4.34
C LEU A 125 4.11 14.15 -4.72
N ALA A 126 3.47 13.81 -5.84
CA ALA A 126 2.20 14.42 -6.24
C ALA A 126 1.04 14.06 -5.30
N CYS A 127 0.91 12.76 -4.95
CA CYS A 127 -0.07 12.29 -3.95
C CYS A 127 0.15 12.95 -2.60
N HIS A 128 1.39 12.94 -2.21
CA HIS A 128 1.93 13.59 -1.04
C HIS A 128 1.52 15.07 -0.97
N LYS A 129 1.86 15.90 -1.96
CA LYS A 129 1.43 17.30 -2.01
C LYS A 129 -0.08 17.49 -1.93
N LYS A 130 -0.84 16.66 -2.66
CA LYS A 130 -2.28 16.87 -2.86
C LYS A 130 -3.15 16.34 -1.72
N ILE A 131 -2.78 15.18 -1.17
CA ILE A 131 -3.57 14.43 -0.19
C ILE A 131 -2.97 14.58 1.21
N ARG A 132 -1.64 14.45 1.33
CA ARG A 132 -0.95 14.49 2.63
C ARG A 132 -0.52 15.90 3.07
N ARG A 133 -0.56 16.87 2.15
CA ARG A 133 -0.31 18.30 2.40
C ARG A 133 1.07 18.59 2.98
N TRP A 134 2.09 17.91 2.45
CA TRP A 134 3.51 18.20 2.63
C TRP A 134 4.12 18.77 1.35
#